data_AF-A0A1G9IM08-F1
#
_entry.id   AF-A0A1G9IM08-F1
#
_cell.length_a   1.000
_cell.length_b   1.000
_cell.length_c   1.000
_cell.angle_alpha   90.00
_cell.angle_beta   90.00
_cell.angle_gamma   90.00
#
_symmetry.space_group_name_H-M   'P 1'
#
loop_
_entity.id
_entity.type
_entity.pdbx_description
1 polymer ?
#
loop_
_entity_poly.entity_id
_entity_poly.type
_entity_poly.pdbx_seq_one_letter_code
_entity_poly.pdbx_strand_id
1 'polypeptide(L)'
;MSTLKTIVSRALVPVGLTVTGFVIVCSILLYSFVKQDLIQDTIQREIQLADIIVKATRYSMLKDDRESLRQTINDIGGQKGVEHVRIFNKRGVIMFSAHEEEVLQMLDKEVAGCIECHAGEVPAVHLGPMDQAREFKNEQGKPVIAITAAVYNEPSCYTGACHVHSPDEQILGTLDIGMSQAPLLQSLATLRIRLIIFCLMVMVLTVGGVIALLRRNVLLPVRQLVYFADRISDGDLKAQEPEGTEEVASLAANFKRLAQDRHQCDVKLEELQKRIDDLTREIKARENASKSL
;
A
#
# COMPACT_ATOMS: atom_id res chain seq x y z
N MET A 1 35.06 -0.78 -19.41
CA MET A 1 33.67 -0.24 -19.34
C MET A 1 32.58 -1.32 -19.19
N SER A 2 32.77 -2.56 -19.69
CA SER A 2 31.76 -3.62 -19.53
C SER A 2 31.71 -4.21 -18.11
N THR A 3 32.86 -4.40 -17.44
CA THR A 3 32.94 -4.95 -16.07
C THR A 3 32.22 -4.11 -15.02
N LEU A 4 32.32 -2.78 -15.12
CA LEU A 4 31.61 -1.83 -14.26
C LEU A 4 30.08 -1.90 -14.45
N LYS A 5 29.60 -2.09 -15.68
CA LYS A 5 28.16 -2.32 -15.94
C LYS A 5 27.67 -3.62 -15.31
N THR A 6 28.50 -4.69 -15.34
CA THR A 6 28.15 -6.00 -14.76
C THR A 6 28.08 -5.98 -13.23
N ILE A 7 28.95 -5.21 -12.57
CA ILE A 7 28.93 -5.06 -11.10
C ILE A 7 27.71 -4.25 -10.68
N VAL A 8 27.46 -3.13 -11.36
CA VAL A 8 26.30 -2.27 -11.09
C VAL A 8 24.98 -3.03 -11.33
N SER A 9 24.88 -3.84 -12.40
CA SER A 9 23.68 -4.67 -12.62
C SER A 9 23.52 -5.77 -11.57
N ARG A 10 24.61 -6.42 -11.14
CA ARG A 10 24.55 -7.46 -10.10
C ARG A 10 24.17 -6.93 -8.73
N ALA A 11 24.50 -5.67 -8.42
CA ALA A 11 24.10 -5.01 -7.18
C ALA A 11 22.67 -4.43 -7.23
N LEU A 12 22.28 -3.82 -8.37
CA LEU A 12 20.96 -3.17 -8.51
C LEU A 12 19.81 -4.15 -8.65
N VAL A 13 19.98 -5.25 -9.37
CA VAL A 13 18.89 -6.21 -9.63
C VAL A 13 18.30 -6.80 -8.35
N PRO A 14 19.08 -7.35 -7.39
CA PRO A 14 18.50 -7.91 -6.17
C PRO A 14 17.89 -6.84 -5.28
N VAL A 15 18.51 -5.66 -5.16
CA VAL A 15 17.98 -4.55 -4.36
C VAL A 15 16.67 -4.02 -4.96
N GLY A 16 16.63 -3.85 -6.28
CA GLY A 16 15.42 -3.46 -6.98
C GLY A 16 14.31 -4.49 -6.80
N LEU A 17 14.62 -5.78 -6.92
CA LEU A 17 13.65 -6.88 -6.75
C LEU A 17 13.07 -6.91 -5.33
N THR A 18 13.92 -6.81 -4.29
CA THR A 18 13.48 -6.87 -2.89
C THR A 18 12.64 -5.65 -2.51
N VAL A 19 13.08 -4.44 -2.90
CA VAL A 19 12.34 -3.21 -2.64
C VAL A 19 11.02 -3.19 -3.40
N THR A 20 11.01 -3.60 -4.67
CA THR A 20 9.78 -3.69 -5.46
C THR A 20 8.79 -4.68 -4.83
N GLY A 21 9.26 -5.86 -4.46
CA GLY A 21 8.44 -6.87 -3.79
C GLY A 21 7.85 -6.35 -2.48
N PHE A 22 8.68 -5.73 -1.65
CA PHE A 22 8.25 -5.14 -0.38
C PHE A 22 7.20 -4.04 -0.57
N VAL A 23 7.42 -3.11 -1.50
CA VAL A 23 6.48 -2.01 -1.79
C VAL A 23 5.16 -2.55 -2.32
N ILE A 24 5.18 -3.55 -3.19
CA ILE A 24 3.95 -4.18 -3.71
C ILE A 24 3.16 -4.85 -2.58
N VAL A 25 3.80 -5.67 -1.76
CA VAL A 25 3.14 -6.35 -0.63
C VAL A 25 2.57 -5.34 0.35
N CYS A 26 3.35 -4.32 0.74
CA CYS A 26 2.91 -3.26 1.63
C CYS A 26 1.71 -2.50 1.05
N SER A 27 1.74 -2.19 -0.25
CA SER A 27 0.65 -1.48 -0.92
C SER A 27 -0.63 -2.30 -1.02
N ILE A 28 -0.52 -3.62 -1.26
CA ILE A 28 -1.66 -4.53 -1.27
C ILE A 28 -2.28 -4.63 0.12
N LEU A 29 -1.45 -4.76 1.16
CA LEU A 29 -1.93 -4.80 2.55
C LEU A 29 -2.61 -3.49 2.93
N LEU A 30 -1.96 -2.35 2.70
CA LEU A 30 -2.54 -1.03 2.98
C LEU A 30 -3.85 -0.81 2.22
N TYR A 31 -3.91 -1.18 0.94
CA TYR A 31 -5.15 -1.08 0.16
C TYR A 31 -6.26 -1.95 0.76
N SER A 32 -5.93 -3.18 1.17
CA SER A 32 -6.90 -4.11 1.75
C SER A 32 -7.43 -3.61 3.10
N PHE A 33 -6.55 -3.14 3.99
CA PHE A 33 -6.93 -2.56 5.27
C PHE A 33 -7.82 -1.33 5.10
N VAL A 34 -7.38 -0.35 4.30
CA VAL A 34 -8.16 0.88 4.12
C VAL A 34 -9.49 0.60 3.40
N LYS A 35 -9.52 -0.34 2.46
CA LYS A 35 -10.77 -0.77 1.82
C LYS A 35 -11.75 -1.34 2.85
N GLN A 36 -11.27 -2.21 3.74
CA GLN A 36 -12.12 -2.81 4.77
C GLN A 36 -12.65 -1.74 5.73
N ASP A 37 -11.79 -0.86 6.23
CA ASP A 37 -12.21 0.23 7.12
C ASP A 37 -13.24 1.15 6.47
N LEU A 38 -13.03 1.55 5.20
CA LEU A 38 -13.97 2.40 4.48
C LEU A 38 -15.35 1.74 4.27
N ILE A 39 -15.38 0.43 4.02
CA ILE A 39 -16.64 -0.31 3.88
C ILE A 39 -17.36 -0.38 5.23
N GLN A 40 -16.64 -0.75 6.30
CA GLN A 40 -17.18 -0.81 7.66
C GLN A 40 -17.75 0.54 8.12
N ASP A 41 -16.99 1.63 7.93
CA ASP A 41 -17.42 2.98 8.27
C ASP A 41 -18.65 3.41 7.47
N THR A 42 -18.75 2.99 6.21
CA THR A 42 -19.92 3.29 5.36
C THR A 42 -21.15 2.55 5.88
N ILE A 43 -21.03 1.25 6.15
CA ILE A 43 -22.11 0.43 6.72
C ILE A 43 -22.58 1.01 8.06
N GLN A 44 -21.67 1.35 8.96
CA GLN A 44 -22.03 1.92 10.26
C GLN A 44 -22.76 3.26 10.13
N ARG A 45 -22.33 4.13 9.21
CA ARG A 45 -23.01 5.41 8.95
C ARG A 45 -24.43 5.18 8.41
N GLU A 46 -24.61 4.23 7.52
CA GLU A 46 -25.93 3.94 6.96
C GLU A 46 -26.88 3.30 7.99
N ILE A 47 -26.38 2.44 8.88
CA ILE A 47 -27.14 1.92 10.01
C ILE A 47 -27.58 3.05 10.95
N GLN A 48 -26.68 3.99 11.26
CA GLN A 48 -27.03 5.16 12.07
C GLN A 48 -28.10 6.02 11.39
N LEU A 49 -28.03 6.20 10.07
CA LEU A 49 -29.07 6.90 9.31
C LEU A 49 -30.41 6.16 9.41
N ALA A 50 -30.43 4.84 9.23
CA ALA A 50 -31.65 4.05 9.37
C ALA A 50 -32.26 4.20 10.78
N ASP A 51 -31.45 4.12 11.84
CA ASP A 51 -31.89 4.33 13.22
C ASP A 51 -32.44 5.75 13.47
N ILE A 52 -31.80 6.78 12.90
CA ILE A 52 -32.29 8.17 12.97
C ILE A 52 -33.65 8.29 12.28
N ILE A 53 -33.84 7.67 11.10
CA ILE A 53 -35.11 7.70 10.38
C ILE A 53 -36.21 7.01 11.18
N VAL A 54 -35.94 5.82 11.75
CA VAL A 54 -36.90 5.11 12.62
C VAL A 54 -37.28 5.99 13.81
N LYS A 55 -36.30 6.63 14.47
CA LYS A 55 -36.56 7.52 15.62
C LYS A 55 -37.30 8.80 15.24
N ALA A 56 -36.99 9.41 14.10
CA ALA A 56 -37.62 10.64 13.62
C ALA A 56 -39.09 10.40 13.23
N THR A 57 -39.37 9.24 12.63
CA THR A 57 -40.72 8.86 12.19
C THR A 57 -41.60 8.32 13.32
N ARG A 58 -40.99 7.94 14.46
CA ARG A 58 -41.68 7.38 15.63
C ARG A 58 -42.86 8.21 16.10
N TYR A 59 -42.73 9.55 16.16
CA TYR A 59 -43.82 10.41 16.64
C TYR A 59 -45.03 10.35 15.70
N SER A 60 -44.79 10.48 14.40
CA SER A 60 -45.84 10.39 13.38
C SER A 60 -46.50 9.01 13.35
N MET A 61 -45.71 7.94 13.52
CA MET A 61 -46.23 6.58 13.67
C MET A 61 -47.13 6.43 14.91
N LEU A 62 -46.71 6.98 16.05
CA LEU A 62 -47.48 6.91 17.31
C LEU A 62 -48.83 7.65 17.20
N LYS A 63 -48.87 8.73 16.43
CA LYS A 63 -50.07 9.54 16.18
C LYS A 63 -50.92 9.06 15.01
N ASP A 64 -50.51 8.00 14.31
CA ASP A 64 -51.08 7.57 13.02
C ASP A 64 -51.19 8.72 12.01
N ASP A 65 -50.23 9.65 12.06
CA ASP A 65 -50.11 10.77 11.12
C ASP A 65 -49.40 10.30 9.84
N ARG A 66 -50.19 9.67 8.97
CA ARG A 66 -49.72 9.09 7.71
C ARG A 66 -49.26 10.16 6.72
N GLU A 67 -49.82 11.36 6.77
CA GLU A 67 -49.46 12.45 5.87
C GLU A 67 -48.04 12.95 6.19
N SER A 68 -47.78 13.26 7.46
CA SER A 68 -46.44 13.66 7.91
C SER A 68 -45.40 12.56 7.69
N LEU A 69 -45.78 11.29 7.92
CA LEU A 69 -44.89 10.16 7.67
C LEU A 69 -44.52 10.04 6.19
N ARG A 70 -45.51 10.12 5.29
CA ARG A 70 -45.28 10.09 3.84
C ARG A 70 -44.39 11.24 3.39
N GLN A 71 -44.64 12.45 3.86
CA GLN A 71 -43.82 13.62 3.53
C GLN A 71 -42.37 13.44 3.99
N THR A 72 -42.17 12.97 5.21
CA THR A 72 -40.82 12.72 5.77
C THR A 72 -40.06 11.69 4.93
N ILE A 73 -40.71 10.58 4.57
CA ILE A 73 -40.08 9.52 3.75
C ILE A 73 -39.76 10.03 2.33
N ASN A 74 -40.64 10.84 1.74
CA ASN A 74 -40.40 11.45 0.44
C ASN A 74 -39.23 12.44 0.47
N ASP A 75 -39.16 13.28 1.50
CA ASP A 75 -38.07 14.25 1.69
C ASP A 75 -36.71 13.56 1.89
N ILE A 76 -36.69 12.43 2.60
CA ILE A 76 -35.49 11.60 2.76
C ILE A 76 -35.13 10.91 1.43
N GLY A 77 -36.11 10.33 0.74
CA GLY A 77 -35.90 9.68 -0.55
C GLY A 77 -35.40 10.62 -1.65
N GLY A 78 -35.75 11.91 -1.59
CA GLY A 78 -35.25 12.94 -2.49
C GLY A 78 -33.82 13.40 -2.21
N GLN A 79 -33.19 12.95 -1.11
CA GLN A 79 -31.82 13.34 -0.80
C GLN A 79 -30.81 12.71 -1.77
N LYS A 80 -29.76 13.48 -2.08
CA LYS A 80 -28.70 13.02 -2.97
C LYS A 80 -27.99 11.80 -2.37
N GLY A 81 -27.99 10.70 -3.13
CA GLY A 81 -27.31 9.46 -2.76
C GLY A 81 -28.23 8.42 -2.14
N VAL A 82 -29.47 8.78 -1.80
CA VAL A 82 -30.54 7.84 -1.44
C VAL A 82 -31.14 7.30 -2.73
N GLU A 83 -31.16 5.97 -2.87
CA GLU A 83 -31.77 5.28 -4.01
C GLU A 83 -33.23 4.96 -3.72
N HIS A 84 -33.51 4.45 -2.51
CA HIS A 84 -34.87 4.13 -2.09
C HIS A 84 -34.99 4.18 -0.56
N VAL A 85 -36.20 4.47 -0.07
CA VAL A 85 -36.58 4.34 1.34
C VAL A 85 -37.95 3.71 1.39
N ARG A 86 -38.07 2.57 2.06
CA ARG A 86 -39.30 1.77 2.11
C ARG A 86 -39.59 1.34 3.55
N ILE A 87 -40.84 1.46 3.97
CA ILE A 87 -41.31 0.91 5.25
C ILE A 87 -42.22 -0.27 4.96
N PHE A 88 -41.85 -1.43 5.49
CA PHE A 88 -42.62 -2.66 5.39
C PHE A 88 -43.41 -2.91 6.67
N ASN A 89 -44.60 -3.46 6.51
CA ASN A 89 -45.33 -4.07 7.61
C ASN A 89 -44.84 -5.50 7.89
N LYS A 90 -45.37 -6.13 8.94
CA LYS A 90 -45.07 -7.53 9.35
C LYS A 90 -45.31 -8.58 8.26
N ARG A 91 -46.10 -8.25 7.23
CA ARG A 91 -46.44 -9.13 6.11
C ARG A 91 -45.50 -8.93 4.91
N GLY A 92 -44.52 -8.03 5.00
CA GLY A 92 -43.59 -7.69 3.92
C GLY A 92 -44.20 -6.82 2.83
N VAL A 93 -45.31 -6.12 3.10
CA VAL A 93 -45.95 -5.19 2.15
C VAL A 93 -45.39 -3.79 2.36
N ILE A 94 -45.02 -3.12 1.27
CA ILE A 94 -44.56 -1.73 1.29
C ILE A 94 -45.75 -0.83 1.66
N MET A 95 -45.69 -0.24 2.86
CA MET A 95 -46.71 0.70 3.36
C MET A 95 -46.38 2.14 2.99
N PHE A 96 -45.09 2.49 2.98
CA PHE A 96 -44.60 3.81 2.62
C PHE A 96 -43.35 3.63 1.76
N SER A 97 -43.26 4.39 0.67
CA SER A 97 -42.06 4.52 -0.17
C SER A 97 -41.94 5.95 -0.66
N ALA A 98 -40.71 6.36 -0.99
CA ALA A 98 -40.48 7.59 -1.73
C ALA A 98 -40.98 7.51 -3.19
N HIS A 99 -41.07 6.29 -3.74
CA HIS A 99 -41.64 6.03 -5.07
C HIS A 99 -43.07 5.52 -4.89
N GLU A 100 -44.06 6.35 -5.23
CA GLU A 100 -45.49 6.02 -5.02
C GLU A 100 -45.93 4.77 -5.79
N GLU A 101 -45.26 4.45 -6.90
CA GLU A 101 -45.51 3.26 -7.74
C GLU A 101 -45.16 1.92 -7.06
N GLU A 102 -44.33 1.94 -6.01
CA GLU A 102 -43.94 0.74 -5.25
C GLU A 102 -44.88 0.45 -4.08
N VAL A 103 -45.73 1.39 -3.71
CA VAL A 103 -46.61 1.29 -2.54
C VAL A 103 -47.67 0.20 -2.78
N LEU A 104 -47.95 -0.61 -1.75
CA LEU A 104 -48.82 -1.81 -1.79
C LEU A 104 -48.30 -2.98 -2.64
N GLN A 105 -47.09 -2.91 -3.20
CA GLN A 105 -46.48 -4.08 -3.81
C GLN A 105 -45.89 -5.02 -2.74
N MET A 106 -46.04 -6.34 -2.96
CA MET A 106 -45.25 -7.34 -2.25
C MET A 106 -43.92 -7.48 -2.98
N LEU A 107 -42.82 -7.21 -2.27
CA LEU A 107 -41.50 -7.33 -2.87
C LEU A 107 -41.08 -8.78 -2.97
N ASP A 108 -40.25 -9.07 -3.98
CA ASP A 108 -39.64 -10.38 -4.14
C ASP A 108 -38.72 -10.65 -2.94
N LYS A 109 -38.97 -11.75 -2.23
CA LYS A 109 -38.39 -12.04 -0.90
C LYS A 109 -36.85 -12.16 -0.95
N GLU A 110 -36.31 -12.42 -2.14
CA GLU A 110 -34.87 -12.57 -2.39
C GLU A 110 -34.11 -11.24 -2.47
N VAL A 111 -34.79 -10.13 -2.81
CA VAL A 111 -34.14 -8.83 -3.06
C VAL A 111 -34.21 -7.88 -1.86
N ALA A 112 -35.16 -8.13 -0.94
CA ALA A 112 -35.58 -7.20 0.11
C ALA A 112 -34.89 -7.37 1.48
N GLY A 113 -33.87 -8.24 1.61
CA GLY A 113 -33.22 -8.49 2.90
C GLY A 113 -34.11 -9.20 3.93
N CYS A 114 -35.26 -9.73 3.51
CA CYS A 114 -36.17 -10.49 4.38
C CYS A 114 -35.65 -11.90 4.67
N ILE A 115 -34.70 -12.43 3.89
CA ILE A 115 -34.11 -13.76 4.09
C ILE A 115 -33.26 -13.80 5.36
N GLU A 116 -32.43 -12.79 5.61
CA GLU A 116 -31.53 -12.76 6.78
C GLU A 116 -32.30 -12.91 8.09
N CYS A 117 -33.47 -12.25 8.17
CA CYS A 117 -34.37 -12.38 9.31
C CYS A 117 -35.24 -13.63 9.30
N HIS A 118 -35.53 -14.27 8.16
CA HIS A 118 -36.47 -15.40 8.06
C HIS A 118 -35.82 -16.73 7.59
N ALA A 119 -34.49 -16.84 7.65
CA ALA A 119 -33.76 -18.04 7.23
C ALA A 119 -34.04 -19.28 8.12
N GLY A 120 -34.54 -19.07 9.34
CA GLY A 120 -34.89 -20.14 10.29
C GLY A 120 -36.39 -20.19 10.63
N GLU A 121 -36.79 -21.19 11.41
CA GLU A 121 -38.18 -21.35 11.90
C GLU A 121 -38.65 -20.19 12.77
N VAL A 122 -37.73 -19.47 13.41
CA VAL A 122 -37.99 -18.27 14.22
C VAL A 122 -37.27 -17.08 13.59
N PRO A 123 -37.95 -15.96 13.33
CA PRO A 123 -37.31 -14.80 12.74
C PRO A 123 -36.24 -14.19 13.67
N ALA A 124 -35.09 -13.81 13.11
CA ALA A 124 -34.04 -13.15 13.87
C ALA A 124 -34.51 -11.75 14.32
N VAL A 125 -34.49 -11.52 15.64
CA VAL A 125 -34.95 -10.26 16.26
C VAL A 125 -33.87 -9.18 16.19
N HIS A 126 -32.60 -9.58 16.15
CA HIS A 126 -31.44 -8.70 16.05
C HIS A 126 -30.47 -9.23 15.00
N LEU A 127 -29.99 -8.33 14.15
CA LEU A 127 -28.95 -8.58 13.15
C LEU A 127 -27.68 -7.85 13.58
N GLY A 128 -26.50 -8.45 13.35
CA GLY A 128 -25.23 -7.74 13.49
C GLY A 128 -25.14 -6.59 12.47
N PRO A 129 -24.27 -5.58 12.67
CA PRO A 129 -24.15 -4.45 11.75
C PRO A 129 -23.88 -4.87 10.30
N MET A 130 -23.04 -5.88 10.08
CA MET A 130 -22.74 -6.39 8.74
C MET A 130 -23.91 -7.18 8.14
N ASP A 131 -24.71 -7.85 8.98
CA ASP A 131 -25.85 -8.67 8.53
C ASP A 131 -27.07 -7.78 8.21
N GLN A 132 -27.09 -6.54 8.71
CA GLN A 132 -28.09 -5.53 8.33
C GLN A 132 -27.80 -4.94 6.94
N ALA A 133 -26.56 -5.03 6.47
CA ALA A 133 -26.12 -4.43 5.22
C ALA A 133 -26.09 -5.44 4.08
N ARG A 134 -26.69 -5.08 2.94
CA ARG A 134 -26.67 -5.87 1.72
C ARG A 134 -26.16 -5.06 0.54
N GLU A 135 -25.37 -5.68 -0.33
CA GLU A 135 -24.93 -5.06 -1.57
C GLU A 135 -25.66 -5.70 -2.76
N PHE A 136 -26.27 -4.88 -3.61
CA PHE A 136 -26.94 -5.35 -4.83
C PHE A 136 -26.78 -4.31 -5.95
N LYS A 137 -27.25 -4.66 -7.15
CA LYS A 137 -27.33 -3.72 -8.27
C LYS A 137 -28.78 -3.35 -8.50
N ASN A 138 -29.06 -2.05 -8.61
CA ASN A 138 -30.39 -1.58 -8.98
C ASN A 138 -30.72 -1.95 -10.44
N GLU A 139 -31.94 -1.65 -10.88
CA GLU A 139 -32.41 -1.91 -12.26
C GLU A 139 -31.56 -1.22 -13.33
N GLN A 140 -30.87 -0.13 -12.96
CA GLN A 140 -29.94 0.62 -13.82
C GLN A 140 -28.51 0.03 -13.82
N GLY A 141 -28.27 -1.08 -13.12
CA GLY A 141 -26.97 -1.73 -12.99
C GLY A 141 -25.97 -1.02 -12.07
N LYS A 142 -26.41 0.01 -11.33
CA LYS A 142 -25.57 0.75 -10.38
C LYS A 142 -25.47 -0.02 -9.05
N PRO A 143 -24.28 -0.05 -8.43
CA PRO A 143 -24.09 -0.69 -7.13
C PRO A 143 -24.74 0.15 -6.02
N VAL A 144 -25.56 -0.53 -5.23
CA VAL A 144 -26.32 0.02 -4.10
C VAL A 144 -26.01 -0.82 -2.88
N ILE A 145 -25.86 -0.15 -1.75
CA ILE A 145 -25.82 -0.79 -0.45
C ILE A 145 -27.13 -0.46 0.26
N ALA A 146 -27.82 -1.46 0.79
CA ALA A 146 -29.06 -1.27 1.51
C ALA A 146 -28.96 -1.78 2.93
N ILE A 147 -29.57 -1.04 3.84
CA ILE A 147 -29.67 -1.37 5.26
C ILE A 147 -31.13 -1.67 5.59
N THR A 148 -31.35 -2.80 6.25
CA THR A 148 -32.65 -3.16 6.82
C THR A 148 -32.63 -2.97 8.34
N ALA A 149 -33.42 -2.02 8.84
CA ALA A 149 -33.57 -1.74 10.26
C ALA A 149 -34.96 -2.16 10.76
N ALA A 150 -35.03 -2.84 11.90
CA ALA A 150 -36.28 -3.24 12.51
C ALA A 150 -36.93 -2.07 13.29
N VAL A 151 -38.25 -1.94 13.17
CA VAL A 151 -39.07 -1.07 14.03
C VAL A 151 -39.55 -1.90 15.21
N TYR A 152 -38.91 -1.74 16.36
CA TYR A 152 -39.23 -2.51 17.56
C TYR A 152 -40.50 -2.01 18.25
N ASN A 153 -41.19 -2.94 18.93
CA ASN A 153 -42.34 -2.62 19.76
C ASN A 153 -41.89 -2.08 21.13
N GLU A 154 -41.78 -0.77 21.24
CA GLU A 154 -41.41 -0.10 22.49
C GLU A 154 -42.62 0.09 23.43
N PRO A 155 -42.42 0.36 24.73
CA PRO A 155 -43.51 0.58 25.68
C PRO A 155 -44.58 1.57 25.23
N SER A 156 -44.17 2.65 24.56
CA SER A 156 -45.10 3.66 24.01
C SER A 156 -46.04 3.11 22.93
N CYS A 157 -45.67 2.03 22.25
CA CYS A 157 -46.39 1.46 21.10
C CYS A 157 -47.54 0.52 21.52
N TYR A 158 -47.41 -0.21 22.63
CA TYR A 158 -48.48 -1.06 23.18
C TYR A 158 -49.27 -0.40 24.32
N THR A 159 -48.79 0.73 24.87
CA THR A 159 -49.54 1.55 25.84
C THR A 159 -50.24 2.75 25.20
N GLY A 160 -50.07 2.94 23.89
CA GLY A 160 -50.62 4.06 23.14
C GLY A 160 -52.15 4.01 22.99
N ALA A 161 -52.78 5.19 22.92
CA ALA A 161 -54.24 5.32 22.84
C ALA A 161 -54.81 5.15 21.41
N CYS A 162 -53.96 5.13 20.37
CA CYS A 162 -54.40 5.24 18.98
C CYS A 162 -54.44 3.88 18.23
N HIS A 163 -53.41 3.04 18.38
CA HIS A 163 -53.44 1.64 17.94
C HIS A 163 -52.69 0.78 18.97
N VAL A 164 -53.29 -0.35 19.38
CA VAL A 164 -52.73 -1.20 20.45
C VAL A 164 -52.07 -2.41 19.79
N HIS A 165 -50.74 -2.45 19.84
CA HIS A 165 -50.00 -3.67 19.53
C HIS A 165 -49.95 -4.60 20.74
N SER A 166 -49.86 -5.91 20.50
CA SER A 166 -49.69 -6.86 21.61
C SER A 166 -48.28 -6.71 22.19
N PRO A 167 -48.09 -6.76 23.53
CA PRO A 167 -46.75 -6.77 24.13
C PRO A 167 -45.91 -7.98 23.71
N ASP A 168 -46.54 -9.06 23.22
CA ASP A 168 -45.85 -10.26 22.73
C ASP A 168 -45.20 -10.05 21.35
N GLU A 169 -45.57 -8.99 20.62
CA GLU A 169 -45.02 -8.70 19.30
C GLU A 169 -43.74 -7.86 19.45
N GLN A 170 -42.58 -8.40 19.10
CA GLN A 170 -41.30 -7.69 19.27
C GLN A 170 -40.97 -6.71 18.14
N ILE A 171 -41.43 -7.00 16.90
CA ILE A 171 -41.17 -6.19 15.71
C ILE A 171 -42.50 -5.77 15.07
N LEU A 172 -42.65 -4.47 14.80
CA LEU A 172 -43.83 -3.85 14.21
C LEU A 172 -43.75 -3.72 12.69
N GLY A 173 -42.51 -3.64 12.17
CA GLY A 173 -42.21 -3.53 10.75
C GLY A 173 -40.70 -3.40 10.53
N THR A 174 -40.30 -3.18 9.29
CA THR A 174 -38.90 -2.92 8.94
C THR A 174 -38.78 -1.70 8.03
N LEU A 175 -37.73 -0.92 8.23
CA LEU A 175 -37.30 0.14 7.33
C LEU A 175 -36.17 -0.41 6.45
N ASP A 176 -36.28 -0.24 5.15
CA ASP A 176 -35.24 -0.56 4.19
C ASP A 176 -34.80 0.72 3.48
N ILE A 177 -33.53 1.04 3.58
CA ILE A 177 -32.93 2.21 2.94
C ILE A 177 -31.80 1.76 2.03
N GLY A 178 -31.85 2.14 0.76
CA GLY A 178 -30.80 1.92 -0.22
C GLY A 178 -30.02 3.20 -0.49
N MET A 179 -28.69 3.09 -0.48
CA MET A 179 -27.75 4.17 -0.72
C MET A 179 -26.83 3.83 -1.90
N SER A 180 -26.52 4.82 -2.72
CA SER A 180 -25.61 4.63 -3.85
C SER A 180 -24.17 4.41 -3.37
N GLN A 181 -23.51 3.35 -3.86
CA GLN A 181 -22.09 3.10 -3.57
C GLN A 181 -21.14 3.97 -4.42
N ALA A 182 -21.65 4.82 -5.31
CA ALA A 182 -20.83 5.63 -6.20
C ALA A 182 -19.77 6.49 -5.46
N PRO A 183 -20.08 7.16 -4.33
CA PRO A 183 -19.09 7.94 -3.58
C PRO A 183 -17.97 7.06 -2.97
N LEU A 184 -18.33 5.87 -2.50
CA LEU A 184 -17.38 4.89 -1.94
C LEU A 184 -16.42 4.42 -3.04
N LEU A 185 -16.95 4.03 -4.20
CA LEU A 185 -16.16 3.57 -5.35
C LEU A 185 -15.24 4.68 -5.88
N GLN A 186 -15.70 5.92 -5.93
CA GLN A 186 -14.88 7.06 -6.33
C GLN A 186 -13.72 7.30 -5.35
N SER A 187 -13.98 7.16 -4.05
CA SER A 187 -12.97 7.28 -3.00
C SER A 187 -11.91 6.17 -3.12
N LEU A 188 -12.34 4.92 -3.33
CA LEU A 188 -11.44 3.78 -3.55
C LEU A 188 -10.62 3.94 -4.84
N ALA A 189 -11.22 4.43 -5.93
CA ALA A 189 -10.50 4.69 -7.18
C ALA A 189 -9.43 5.78 -6.99
N THR A 190 -9.76 6.86 -6.27
CA THR A 190 -8.80 7.94 -5.96
C THR A 190 -7.65 7.41 -5.10
N LEU A 191 -7.95 6.61 -4.09
CA LEU A 191 -6.96 5.98 -3.24
C LEU A 191 -6.04 5.04 -4.04
N ARG A 192 -6.60 4.24 -4.95
CA ARG A 192 -5.84 3.37 -5.85
C ARG A 192 -4.86 4.17 -6.71
N ILE A 193 -5.30 5.27 -7.31
CA ILE A 193 -4.44 6.14 -8.13
C ILE A 193 -3.32 6.75 -7.27
N ARG A 194 -3.64 7.26 -6.08
CA ARG A 194 -2.64 7.82 -5.15
C ARG A 194 -1.60 6.78 -4.73
N LEU A 195 -2.01 5.55 -4.44
CA LEU A 195 -1.09 4.46 -4.12
C LEU A 195 -0.18 4.11 -5.31
N ILE A 196 -0.70 4.08 -6.54
CA ILE A 196 0.11 3.84 -7.74
C ILE A 196 1.17 4.93 -7.90
N ILE A 197 0.78 6.21 -7.77
CA ILE A 197 1.70 7.35 -7.84
C ILE A 197 2.77 7.25 -6.74
N PHE A 198 2.37 6.92 -5.51
CA PHE A 198 3.28 6.73 -4.39
C PHE A 198 4.28 5.58 -4.64
N CYS A 199 3.81 4.43 -5.16
CA CYS A 199 4.68 3.31 -5.52
C CYS A 199 5.71 3.70 -6.58
N LEU A 200 5.27 4.41 -7.63
CA LEU A 200 6.16 4.90 -8.68
C LEU A 200 7.20 5.89 -8.13
N MET A 201 6.78 6.80 -7.26
CA MET A 201 7.68 7.75 -6.60
C MET A 201 8.75 7.03 -5.78
N VAL A 202 8.35 6.08 -4.93
CA VAL A 202 9.29 5.28 -4.11
C VAL A 202 10.23 4.45 -4.98
N MET A 203 9.73 3.87 -6.08
CA MET A 203 10.57 3.13 -7.03
C MET A 203 11.64 4.03 -7.65
N VAL A 204 11.26 5.22 -8.14
CA VAL A 204 12.21 6.15 -8.76
C VAL A 204 13.25 6.64 -7.74
N LEU A 205 12.82 6.95 -6.52
CA LEU A 205 13.71 7.39 -5.44
C LEU A 205 14.68 6.30 -5.00
N THR A 206 14.23 5.04 -4.91
CA THR A 206 15.08 3.93 -4.48
C THR A 206 16.10 3.57 -5.56
N VAL A 207 15.68 3.43 -6.82
CA VAL A 207 16.61 3.19 -7.94
C VAL A 207 17.59 4.34 -8.10
N GLY A 208 17.11 5.58 -8.11
CA GLY A 208 17.94 6.78 -8.22
C GLY A 208 18.93 6.92 -7.06
N GLY A 209 18.46 6.68 -5.83
CA GLY A 209 19.27 6.72 -4.62
C GLY A 209 20.36 5.66 -4.60
N VAL A 210 20.04 4.41 -4.96
CA VAL A 210 21.03 3.32 -5.03
C VAL A 210 22.08 3.61 -6.11
N ILE A 211 21.68 4.11 -7.29
CA ILE A 211 22.62 4.51 -8.34
C ILE A 211 23.55 5.64 -7.85
N ALA A 212 22.99 6.66 -7.20
CA ALA A 212 23.77 7.78 -6.68
C ALA A 212 24.77 7.34 -5.60
N LEU A 213 24.35 6.48 -4.67
CA LEU A 213 25.19 5.92 -3.62
C LEU A 213 26.30 5.02 -4.19
N LEU A 214 25.98 4.09 -5.09
CA LEU A 214 26.99 3.27 -5.76
C LEU A 214 28.00 4.12 -6.53
N ARG A 215 27.52 5.19 -7.19
CA ARG A 215 28.39 6.10 -7.93
C ARG A 215 29.37 6.82 -7.01
N ARG A 216 28.88 7.33 -5.88
CA ARG A 216 29.68 8.11 -4.93
C ARG A 216 30.61 7.23 -4.09
N ASN A 217 30.13 6.08 -3.60
CA ASN A 217 30.86 5.29 -2.61
C ASN A 217 31.75 4.20 -3.21
N VAL A 218 31.43 3.69 -4.41
CA VAL A 218 32.18 2.57 -5.01
C VAL A 218 32.83 2.99 -6.32
N LEU A 219 32.05 3.51 -7.26
CA LEU A 219 32.55 3.78 -8.62
C LEU A 219 33.60 4.88 -8.66
N LEU A 220 33.41 5.97 -7.89
CA LEU A 220 34.36 7.08 -7.84
C LEU A 220 35.69 6.68 -7.16
N PRO A 221 35.69 6.09 -5.94
CA PRO A 221 36.95 5.73 -5.28
C PRO A 221 37.71 4.63 -6.02
N VAL A 222 37.02 3.62 -6.58
CA VAL A 222 37.67 2.57 -7.38
C VAL A 222 38.33 3.16 -8.63
N ARG A 223 37.70 4.13 -9.30
CA ARG A 223 38.30 4.78 -10.47
C ARG A 223 39.55 5.59 -10.11
N GLN A 224 39.54 6.25 -8.96
CA GLN A 224 40.72 6.95 -8.43
C GLN A 224 41.84 5.97 -8.09
N LEU A 225 41.52 4.81 -7.50
CA LEU A 225 42.48 3.75 -7.21
C LEU A 225 43.11 3.18 -8.49
N VAL A 226 42.31 2.90 -9.53
CA VAL A 226 42.83 2.43 -10.82
C VAL A 226 43.78 3.46 -11.42
N TYR A 227 43.41 4.74 -11.40
CA TYR A 227 44.29 5.81 -11.88
C TYR A 227 45.60 5.93 -11.08
N PHE A 228 45.54 5.71 -9.77
CA PHE A 228 46.72 5.68 -8.92
C PHE A 228 47.62 4.47 -9.22
N ALA A 229 47.04 3.29 -9.42
CA ALA A 229 47.76 2.06 -9.75
C ALA A 229 48.46 2.16 -11.12
N ASP A 230 47.81 2.76 -12.12
CA ASP A 230 48.40 3.01 -13.45
C ASP A 230 49.63 3.92 -13.33
N ARG A 231 49.52 5.05 -12.59
CA ARG A 231 50.65 5.98 -12.38
C ARG A 231 51.84 5.34 -11.66
N ILE A 232 51.56 4.52 -10.64
CA ILE A 232 52.62 3.80 -9.92
C ILE A 232 53.28 2.76 -10.83
N SER A 233 52.50 2.08 -11.68
CA SER A 233 53.03 1.11 -12.64
C SER A 233 53.90 1.77 -13.71
N ASP A 234 53.60 3.01 -14.09
CA ASP A 234 54.43 3.84 -14.98
C ASP A 234 55.69 4.42 -14.30
N GLY A 235 55.94 4.10 -13.02
CA GLY A 235 57.16 4.47 -12.29
C GLY A 235 57.05 5.73 -11.43
N ASP A 236 55.86 6.35 -11.32
CA ASP A 236 55.64 7.51 -10.47
C ASP A 236 55.37 7.10 -9.00
N LEU A 237 56.45 6.78 -8.28
CA LEU A 237 56.40 6.41 -6.86
C LEU A 237 56.05 7.58 -5.92
N LYS A 238 55.96 8.82 -6.43
CA LYS A 238 55.59 10.01 -5.66
C LYS A 238 54.10 10.34 -5.76
N ALA A 239 53.32 9.52 -6.46
CA ALA A 239 51.88 9.71 -6.56
C ALA A 239 51.23 9.76 -5.15
N GLN A 240 50.32 10.72 -4.97
CA GLN A 240 49.55 10.88 -3.74
C GLN A 240 48.43 9.84 -3.68
N GLU A 241 48.25 9.23 -2.50
CA GLU A 241 47.24 8.20 -2.29
C GLU A 241 45.83 8.77 -2.46
N PRO A 242 44.90 8.05 -3.11
CA PRO A 242 43.54 8.51 -3.31
C PRO A 242 42.78 8.55 -1.97
N GLU A 243 42.05 9.64 -1.74
CA GLU A 243 41.07 9.72 -0.64
C GLU A 243 39.84 8.87 -0.97
N GLY A 244 39.49 7.94 -0.07
CA GLY A 244 38.41 6.98 -0.30
C GLY A 244 37.92 6.33 1.00
N THR A 245 37.15 5.25 0.88
CA THR A 245 36.82 4.42 2.05
C THR A 245 38.09 3.80 2.63
N GLU A 246 38.05 3.40 3.90
CA GLU A 246 39.20 2.83 4.60
C GLU A 246 39.83 1.65 3.85
N GLU A 247 39.00 0.81 3.23
CA GLU A 247 39.45 -0.34 2.44
C GLU A 247 40.18 0.08 1.15
N VAL A 248 39.69 1.12 0.47
CA VAL A 248 40.32 1.63 -0.76
C VAL A 248 41.65 2.30 -0.44
N ALA A 249 41.72 3.07 0.65
CA ALA A 249 42.95 3.69 1.12
C ALA A 249 43.99 2.64 1.55
N SER A 250 43.57 1.61 2.29
CA SER A 250 44.42 0.48 2.67
C SER A 250 45.01 -0.24 1.46
N LEU A 251 44.20 -0.46 0.41
CA LEU A 251 44.66 -1.10 -0.82
C LEU A 251 45.65 -0.22 -1.59
N ALA A 252 45.43 1.10 -1.63
CA ALA A 252 46.37 2.04 -2.24
C ALA A 252 47.74 2.02 -1.54
N ALA A 253 47.75 2.02 -0.21
CA ALA A 253 48.98 1.95 0.57
C ALA A 253 49.77 0.65 0.30
N ASN A 254 49.07 -0.49 0.21
CA ASN A 254 49.68 -1.78 -0.12
C ASN A 254 50.30 -1.79 -1.53
N PHE A 255 49.60 -1.24 -2.53
CA PHE A 255 50.11 -1.11 -3.89
C PHE A 255 51.38 -0.26 -3.97
N LYS A 256 51.39 0.86 -3.25
CA LYS A 256 52.57 1.73 -3.17
C LYS A 256 53.76 1.04 -2.54
N ARG A 257 53.53 0.31 -1.44
CA ARG A 257 54.58 -0.47 -0.78
C ARG A 257 55.18 -1.54 -1.71
N LEU A 258 54.33 -2.28 -2.43
CA LEU A 258 54.75 -3.26 -3.44
C LEU A 258 55.62 -2.64 -4.55
N ALA A 259 55.24 -1.46 -5.04
CA ALA A 259 56.02 -0.77 -6.08
C ALA A 259 57.36 -0.24 -5.55
N GLN A 260 57.39 0.26 -4.32
CA GLN A 260 58.63 0.69 -3.65
C GLN A 260 59.59 -0.49 -3.41
N ASP A 261 59.07 -1.62 -2.92
CA ASP A 261 59.86 -2.83 -2.67
C ASP A 261 60.46 -3.35 -3.99
N ARG A 262 59.67 -3.37 -5.08
CA ARG A 262 60.15 -3.74 -6.41
C ARG A 262 61.27 -2.81 -6.90
N HIS A 263 61.08 -1.50 -6.78
CA HIS A 263 62.10 -0.53 -7.19
C HIS A 263 63.41 -0.70 -6.39
N GLN A 264 63.32 -0.96 -5.07
CA GLN A 264 64.50 -1.25 -4.25
C GLN A 264 65.20 -2.55 -4.65
N CYS A 265 64.45 -3.59 -5.02
CA CYS A 265 65.02 -4.82 -5.55
C CYS A 265 65.76 -4.60 -6.88
N ASP A 266 65.18 -3.82 -7.79
CA ASP A 266 65.80 -3.50 -9.08
C ASP A 266 67.11 -2.70 -8.89
N VAL A 267 67.12 -1.70 -7.98
CA VAL A 267 68.34 -0.94 -7.63
C VAL A 267 69.43 -1.83 -7.03
N LYS A 268 69.06 -2.75 -6.11
CA LYS A 268 70.01 -3.71 -5.53
C LYS A 268 70.59 -4.66 -6.58
N LEU A 269 69.78 -5.09 -7.54
CA LEU A 269 70.22 -5.93 -8.66
C LEU A 269 71.25 -5.20 -9.53
N GLU A 270 71.00 -3.94 -9.89
CA GLU A 270 71.96 -3.11 -10.63
C GLU A 270 73.27 -2.88 -9.86
N GLU A 271 73.19 -2.64 -8.55
CA GLU A 271 74.38 -2.47 -7.70
C GLU A 271 75.22 -3.75 -7.64
N LEU A 272 74.58 -4.91 -7.47
CA LEU A 272 75.26 -6.20 -7.48
C LEU A 272 75.88 -6.51 -8.84
N GLN A 273 75.21 -6.21 -9.95
CA GLN A 273 75.77 -6.35 -11.30
C GLN A 273 77.01 -5.48 -11.50
N LYS A 274 76.96 -4.19 -11.15
CA LYS A 274 78.14 -3.30 -11.22
C LYS A 274 79.31 -3.83 -10.41
N ARG A 275 79.02 -4.37 -9.21
CA ARG A 275 80.06 -4.91 -8.33
C ARG A 275 80.70 -6.18 -8.89
N ILE A 276 79.91 -7.04 -9.54
CA ILE A 276 80.42 -8.21 -10.27
C ILE A 276 81.29 -7.77 -11.46
N ASP A 277 80.86 -6.76 -12.21
CA ASP A 277 81.62 -6.24 -13.35
C ASP A 277 82.95 -5.59 -12.94
N ASP A 278 82.97 -4.86 -11.82
CA ASP A 278 84.20 -4.30 -11.25
C ASP A 278 85.17 -5.38 -10.79
N LEU A 279 84.68 -6.36 -10.02
CA LEU A 279 85.48 -7.52 -9.59
C LEU A 279 86.05 -8.29 -10.80
N THR A 280 85.25 -8.49 -11.85
CA THR A 280 85.68 -9.17 -13.07
C THR A 280 86.76 -8.37 -13.81
N ARG A 281 86.65 -7.03 -13.85
CA ARG A 281 87.69 -6.16 -14.41
C ARG A 281 88.99 -6.22 -13.61
N GLU A 282 88.91 -6.20 -12.28
CA GLU A 282 90.08 -6.32 -11.40
C GLU A 282 90.80 -7.67 -11.59
N ILE A 283 90.04 -8.77 -11.67
CA ILE A 283 90.62 -10.11 -11.91
C ILE A 283 91.33 -10.15 -13.26
N LYS A 284 90.71 -9.65 -14.34
CA LYS A 284 91.35 -9.58 -15.67
C LYS A 284 92.60 -8.70 -15.66
N ALA A 285 92.59 -7.58 -14.94
CA ALA A 285 93.75 -6.71 -14.82
C ALA A 285 94.92 -7.41 -14.08
N ARG A 286 94.62 -8.17 -13.02
CA ARG A 286 95.63 -8.98 -12.31
C ARG A 286 96.17 -10.13 -13.16
N GLU A 287 95.32 -10.82 -13.92
CA GLU A 287 95.75 -11.88 -14.84
C GLU A 287 96.65 -11.35 -15.96
N ASN A 288 96.33 -10.18 -16.52
CA ASN A 288 97.15 -9.56 -17.56
C ASN A 288 98.50 -9.07 -17.00
N ALA A 289 98.54 -8.52 -15.79
CA ALA A 289 99.79 -8.14 -15.12
C ALA A 289 100.67 -9.34 -14.78
N SER A 290 100.07 -10.51 -14.48
CA SER A 290 100.79 -11.76 -14.25
C SER A 290 101.32 -12.42 -15.52
N LYS A 291 100.81 -12.06 -16.71
CA LYS A 291 101.27 -12.57 -18.02
C LYS A 291 102.34 -11.69 -18.68
N SER A 292 102.55 -10.47 -18.17
CA SER A 292 103.58 -9.53 -18.65
C SER A 292 104.89 -9.58 -17.85
N LEU A 293 104.99 -10.51 -16.89
CA LEU A 293 106.20 -10.89 -16.15
C LEU A 293 106.72 -12.22 -16.69
#